data_AF-A0A831NVH4-F1
#
_entry.id   AF-A0A831NVH4-F1
#
_cell.length_a   1.000
_cell.length_b   1.000
_cell.length_c   1.000
_cell.angle_alpha   90.00
_cell.angle_beta   90.00
_cell.angle_gamma   90.00
#
_symmetry.space_group_name_H-M   'P 1'
#
loop_
_entity.id
_entity.type
_entity.pdbx_description
1 polymer ?
#
loop_
_entity_poly.entity_id
_entity_poly.type
_entity_poly.pdbx_seq_one_letter_code
_entity_poly.pdbx_strand_id
1 'polypeptide(L)'
;MTHKVTLIPGDGIGPEITESVVRVIEAAGVDIKWDRQLAGIPAVQEYGVSVPDQCLDSIKENKVALKGPLTTLVGKGFRSANVTLRRKLDLYANLRPVKTIGGVPSRFDKV
;
A
#
# COMPACT_ATOMS: atom_id res chain seq x y z
N MET A 1 9.25 18.24 -11.35
CA MET A 1 10.21 17.14 -11.12
C MET A 1 9.40 15.86 -11.01
N THR A 2 9.76 14.80 -11.72
CA THR A 2 9.03 13.52 -11.68
C THR A 2 9.40 12.74 -10.42
N HIS A 3 8.39 12.29 -9.68
CA HIS A 3 8.59 11.40 -8.52
C HIS A 3 8.48 9.94 -8.95
N LYS A 4 9.39 9.08 -8.50
CA LYS A 4 9.22 7.62 -8.65
C LYS A 4 8.62 7.05 -7.37
N VAL A 5 7.54 6.29 -7.49
CA VAL A 5 6.82 5.73 -6.34
C VAL A 5 6.42 4.29 -6.66
N THR A 6 6.70 3.38 -5.73
CA THR A 6 6.23 2.00 -5.85
C THR A 6 4.73 1.93 -5.59
N LEU A 7 3.98 1.28 -6.48
CA LEU A 7 2.54 1.08 -6.35
C LEU A 7 2.23 -0.39 -6.17
N ILE A 8 1.57 -0.74 -5.06
CA ILE A 8 1.08 -2.10 -4.79
C ILE A 8 -0.45 -2.05 -4.75
N PRO A 9 -1.17 -2.50 -5.81
CA PRO A 9 -2.63 -2.45 -5.85
C PRO A 9 -3.29 -3.18 -4.68
N GLY A 10 -2.69 -4.28 -4.22
CA GLY A 10 -3.15 -5.08 -3.10
C GLY A 10 -4.29 -6.03 -3.46
N ASP A 11 -5.01 -6.49 -2.44
CA ASP A 11 -5.97 -7.60 -2.49
C ASP A 11 -7.41 -7.13 -2.31
N GLY A 12 -8.38 -7.93 -2.78
CA GLY A 12 -9.81 -7.66 -2.58
C GLY A 12 -10.24 -6.35 -3.23
N ILE A 13 -10.70 -5.38 -2.44
CA ILE A 13 -11.04 -4.02 -2.90
C ILE A 13 -9.81 -3.18 -3.28
N GLY A 14 -8.59 -3.67 -3.00
CA GLY A 14 -7.34 -2.92 -3.14
C GLY A 14 -7.11 -2.29 -4.51
N PRO A 15 -7.24 -3.03 -5.62
CA PRO A 15 -7.04 -2.48 -6.96
C PRO A 15 -8.00 -1.30 -7.24
N GLU A 16 -9.28 -1.43 -6.92
CA GLU A 16 -10.28 -0.39 -7.18
C GLU A 16 -9.99 0.93 -6.44
N ILE A 17 -9.69 0.84 -5.14
CA ILE A 17 -9.40 2.02 -4.33
C ILE A 17 -8.04 2.63 -4.69
N THR A 18 -7.06 1.80 -5.06
CA THR A 18 -5.72 2.27 -5.43
C THR A 18 -5.75 3.02 -6.76
N GLU A 19 -6.46 2.50 -7.77
CA GLU A 19 -6.66 3.22 -9.03
C GLU A 19 -7.41 4.54 -8.82
N SER A 20 -8.35 4.58 -7.88
CA SER A 20 -9.05 5.82 -7.52
C SER A 20 -8.10 6.87 -6.93
N VAL A 21 -7.16 6.47 -6.09
CA VAL A 21 -6.11 7.36 -5.55
C VAL A 21 -5.17 7.86 -6.67
N VAL A 22 -4.75 6.98 -7.58
CA VAL A 22 -3.91 7.35 -8.72
C VAL A 22 -4.57 8.44 -9.57
N ARG A 23 -5.86 8.27 -9.93
CA ARG A 23 -6.61 9.27 -10.69
C ARG A 23 -6.71 10.62 -9.98
N VAL A 24 -6.89 10.61 -8.65
CA VAL A 24 -6.95 11.85 -7.84
C VAL A 24 -5.60 12.56 -7.84
N ILE A 25 -4.49 11.82 -7.71
CA ILE A 25 -3.13 12.40 -7.73
C ILE A 25 -2.79 12.98 -9.11
N GLU A 26 -3.14 12.27 -10.18
CA GLU A 26 -2.97 12.74 -11.57
C GLU A 26 -3.77 14.02 -11.81
N ALA A 27 -5.04 14.05 -11.38
CA ALA A 27 -5.89 15.24 -11.47
C ALA A 27 -5.36 16.43 -10.65
N ALA A 28 -4.64 16.17 -9.56
CA ALA A 28 -3.96 17.20 -8.77
C ALA A 28 -2.68 17.76 -9.44
N GLY A 29 -2.27 17.20 -10.59
CA GLY A 29 -1.13 17.68 -11.38
C GLY A 29 0.23 17.24 -10.86
N VAL A 30 0.30 16.23 -10.00
CA VAL A 30 1.57 15.69 -9.49
C VAL A 30 2.12 14.67 -10.48
N ASP A 31 3.33 14.90 -10.98
CA ASP A 31 4.02 14.00 -11.90
C ASP A 31 4.65 12.82 -11.15
N ILE A 32 4.00 11.65 -11.22
CA ILE A 32 4.46 10.41 -10.60
C ILE A 32 4.65 9.31 -11.66
N LYS A 33 5.86 8.76 -11.71
CA LYS A 33 6.16 7.51 -12.40
C LYS A 33 5.90 6.34 -11.45
N TRP A 34 4.78 5.66 -11.65
CA TRP A 34 4.40 4.49 -10.87
C TRP A 34 5.20 3.26 -11.28
N ASP A 35 5.88 2.65 -10.31
CA ASP A 35 6.49 1.33 -10.42
C ASP A 35 5.55 0.29 -9.80
N ARG A 36 4.77 -0.41 -10.64
CA ARG A 36 3.71 -1.32 -10.20
C ARG A 36 4.31 -2.67 -9.80
N GLN A 37 4.12 -3.05 -8.54
CA GLN A 37 4.68 -4.26 -7.93
C GLN A 37 3.58 -5.12 -7.31
N LEU A 38 3.82 -6.44 -7.24
CA LEU A 38 2.92 -7.39 -6.62
C LEU A 38 3.33 -7.70 -5.17
N ALA A 39 2.33 -7.77 -4.29
CA ALA A 39 2.43 -8.30 -2.94
C ALA A 39 1.07 -8.87 -2.52
N GLY A 40 1.01 -9.65 -1.44
CA GLY A 40 -0.24 -10.25 -0.98
C GLY A 40 -0.61 -11.50 -1.78
N ILE A 41 -1.90 -11.70 -2.03
CA ILE A 41 -2.43 -12.91 -2.68
C ILE A 41 -1.91 -13.07 -4.13
N PRO A 42 -1.92 -12.03 -5.00
CA PRO A 42 -1.37 -12.12 -6.34
C PRO A 42 0.09 -12.55 -6.35
N ALA A 43 0.89 -12.04 -5.42
CA ALA A 43 2.30 -12.43 -5.32
C ALA A 43 2.48 -13.88 -4.85
N VAL A 44 1.63 -14.39 -3.96
CA VAL A 44 1.65 -15.82 -3.58
C VAL A 44 1.26 -16.69 -4.78
N GLN A 45 0.27 -16.28 -5.57
CA GLN A 45 -0.18 -17.01 -6.75
C GLN A 45 0.89 -17.06 -7.85
N GLU A 46 1.62 -15.96 -8.05
CA GLU A 46 2.60 -15.84 -9.12
C GLU A 46 4.01 -16.32 -8.71
N TYR A 47 4.46 -16.00 -7.50
CA TYR A 47 5.84 -16.22 -7.04
C TYR A 47 5.95 -17.17 -5.83
N GLY A 48 4.83 -17.66 -5.29
CA GLY A 48 4.83 -18.53 -4.10
C GLY A 48 5.16 -17.82 -2.78
N VAL A 49 5.44 -16.52 -2.80
CA VAL A 49 5.78 -15.71 -1.62
C VAL A 49 4.91 -14.46 -1.53
N SER A 50 4.59 -14.02 -0.32
CA SER A 50 3.68 -12.88 -0.11
C SER A 50 4.31 -11.51 -0.37
N VAL A 51 5.64 -11.44 -0.37
CA VAL A 51 6.42 -10.23 -0.69
C VAL A 51 7.65 -10.69 -1.49
N PRO A 52 7.63 -10.56 -2.82
CA PRO A 52 8.78 -10.87 -3.68
C PRO A 52 9.93 -9.87 -3.47
N ASP A 53 11.17 -10.30 -3.72
CA ASP A 53 12.36 -9.45 -3.54
C ASP A 53 12.33 -8.22 -4.46
N GLN A 54 11.87 -8.36 -5.71
CA GLN A 54 11.68 -7.23 -6.64
C GLN A 54 10.78 -6.12 -6.07
N CYS A 55 9.76 -6.49 -5.29
CA CYS A 55 8.87 -5.54 -4.65
C CYS A 55 9.60 -4.80 -3.51
N LEU A 56 10.38 -5.51 -2.70
CA LEU A 56 11.22 -4.89 -1.67
C LEU A 56 12.29 -3.97 -2.26
N ASP A 57 12.92 -4.37 -3.34
CA ASP A 57 14.00 -3.62 -3.99
C ASP A 57 13.46 -2.35 -4.64
N SER A 58 12.31 -2.43 -5.30
CA SER A 58 11.56 -1.26 -5.80
C SER A 58 11.29 -0.25 -4.68
N ILE A 59 10.78 -0.69 -3.52
CA ILE A 59 10.51 0.22 -2.39
C ILE A 59 11.81 0.82 -1.84
N LYS A 60 12.88 0.04 -1.76
CA LYS A 60 14.19 0.53 -1.30
C LYS A 60 14.83 1.51 -2.26
N GLU A 61 14.63 1.37 -3.57
CA GLU A 61 15.09 2.33 -4.58
C GLU A 61 14.28 3.63 -4.49
N ASN A 62 12.95 3.51 -4.54
CA ASN A 62 12.03 4.66 -4.62
C ASN A 62 11.81 5.37 -3.28
N LYS A 63 12.10 4.72 -2.15
CA LYS A 63 11.90 5.17 -0.75
C LYS A 63 10.44 5.40 -0.34
N VAL A 64 9.51 5.48 -1.29
CA VAL A 64 8.09 5.75 -1.08
C VAL A 64 7.27 4.70 -1.80
N ALA A 65 6.24 4.20 -1.11
CA ALA A 65 5.30 3.25 -1.67
C ALA A 65 3.86 3.58 -1.29
N LEU A 66 2.94 3.47 -2.26
CA LEU A 66 1.50 3.49 -2.05
C LEU A 66 0.99 2.04 -2.14
N LYS A 67 0.32 1.55 -1.09
CA LYS A 67 -0.20 0.18 -1.06
C LYS A 67 -1.66 0.05 -0.66
N GLY A 68 -2.47 -0.58 -1.50
CA GLY A 68 -3.80 -1.09 -1.14
C GLY A 68 -3.73 -2.20 -0.08
N PRO A 69 -4.85 -2.53 0.60
CA PRO A 69 -4.91 -3.56 1.65
C PRO A 69 -4.34 -4.90 1.18
N LEU A 70 -3.66 -5.61 2.07
CA LEU A 70 -3.09 -6.94 1.80
C LEU A 70 -3.69 -7.95 2.78
N THR A 71 -4.33 -8.99 2.24
CA THR A 71 -4.97 -10.06 2.98
C THR A 71 -3.90 -10.93 3.65
N THR A 72 -4.13 -11.26 4.92
CA THR A 72 -3.31 -12.25 5.64
C THR A 72 -4.12 -13.52 5.79
N LEU A 73 -3.72 -14.60 5.11
CA LEU A 73 -4.39 -15.89 5.22
C LEU A 73 -4.17 -16.47 6.62
N VAL A 74 -5.22 -16.48 7.43
CA VAL A 74 -5.19 -17.05 8.78
C VAL A 74 -5.05 -18.58 8.66
N GLY A 75 -4.10 -19.16 9.40
CA GLY A 75 -3.95 -20.63 9.53
C GLY A 75 -3.22 -21.37 8.40
N LYS A 76 -2.88 -20.72 7.27
CA LYS A 76 -2.17 -21.37 6.14
C LYS A 76 -0.65 -21.18 6.11
N GLY A 77 -0.02 -20.77 7.22
CA GLY A 77 1.44 -20.73 7.37
C GLY A 77 2.18 -19.57 6.69
N PHE A 78 1.50 -18.69 5.95
CA PHE A 78 2.15 -17.52 5.34
C PHE A 78 2.28 -16.36 6.33
N ARG A 79 3.50 -15.80 6.44
CA ARG A 79 3.72 -14.55 7.18
C ARG A 79 2.97 -13.40 6.50
N SER A 80 2.32 -12.57 7.32
CA SER A 80 1.60 -11.38 6.86
C SER A 80 2.50 -10.49 6.02
N ALA A 81 2.11 -10.21 4.77
CA ALA A 81 2.84 -9.30 3.89
C ALA A 81 3.05 -7.91 4.53
N ASN A 82 2.04 -7.41 5.27
CA ASN A 82 2.11 -6.13 5.96
C ASN A 82 3.20 -6.12 7.05
N VAL A 83 3.32 -7.20 7.83
CA VAL A 83 4.36 -7.33 8.87
C VAL A 83 5.73 -7.53 8.22
N THR A 84 5.82 -8.35 7.17
CA THR A 84 7.05 -8.58 6.43
C THR A 84 7.61 -7.28 5.86
N LEU A 85 6.79 -6.48 5.17
CA LEU A 85 7.20 -5.18 4.62
C LEU A 85 7.77 -4.26 5.71
N ARG A 86 7.03 -4.07 6.81
CA ARG A 86 7.47 -3.19 7.91
C ARG A 86 8.79 -3.64 8.52
N ARG A 87 8.96 -4.95 8.76
CA ARG A 87 10.20 -5.49 9.34
C ARG A 87 11.38 -5.40 8.38
N LYS A 88 11.18 -5.73 7.11
CA LYS A 88 12.25 -5.74 6.09
C LYS A 88 12.71 -4.33 5.71
N LEU A 89 11.84 -3.34 5.87
CA LEU A 89 12.10 -1.93 5.55
C LEU A 89 12.36 -1.06 6.79
N ASP A 90 12.43 -1.67 7.98
CA ASP A 90 12.61 -0.99 9.27
C ASP A 90 11.63 0.18 9.53
N LEU A 91 10.36 -0.01 9.14
CA LEU A 91 9.30 0.98 9.33
C LEU A 91 8.75 0.90 10.75
N TYR A 92 9.52 1.41 11.72
CA TYR A 92 9.23 1.29 13.15
C TYR A 92 8.03 2.15 13.62
N ALA A 93 7.76 3.27 12.96
CA ALA A 93 6.66 4.18 13.32
C ALA A 93 5.42 3.96 12.44
N ASN A 94 4.25 3.84 13.07
CA ASN A 94 2.96 3.73 12.39
C ASN A 94 2.08 4.91 12.79
N LEU A 95 2.08 5.94 11.95
CA LEU A 95 1.31 7.17 12.18
C LEU A 95 -0.11 7.04 11.62
N ARG A 96 -1.11 7.37 12.44
CA ARG A 96 -2.54 7.29 12.09
C ARG A 96 -3.27 8.55 12.54
N PRO A 97 -3.18 9.66 11.78
CA PRO A 97 -3.93 10.87 12.08
C PRO A 97 -5.44 10.60 12.11
N VAL A 98 -6.14 11.15 13.10
CA VAL A 98 -7.59 11.09 13.23
C VAL A 98 -8.09 12.53 13.26
N LYS A 99 -9.06 12.85 12.41
CA LYS A 99 -9.66 14.19 12.33
C LYS A 99 -11.12 14.08 11.94
N THR A 100 -11.98 14.92 12.52
CA THR A 100 -13.37 15.06 12.06
C THR A 100 -13.43 15.62 10.62
N ILE A 101 -14.18 14.94 9.74
CA ILE A 101 -14.44 15.37 8.36
C ILE A 101 -15.87 15.93 8.29
N GLY A 102 -16.01 17.19 7.88
CA GLY A 102 -17.31 17.83 7.74
C GLY A 102 -18.22 17.06 6.75
N GLY A 103 -19.47 16.84 7.13
CA GLY A 103 -20.44 16.08 6.34
C GLY A 103 -20.42 14.57 6.56
N VAL A 104 -19.46 14.02 7.32
CA VAL A 104 -19.46 12.61 7.74
C VAL A 104 -20.04 12.49 9.15
N PRO A 105 -21.23 11.89 9.34
CA PRO A 105 -21.84 11.75 10.67
C PRO A 105 -20.95 10.94 11.61
N SER A 106 -20.74 11.43 12.83
CA SER A 106 -19.99 10.74 13.86
C SER A 106 -20.54 11.07 15.24
N ARG A 107 -20.14 10.30 16.27
CA ARG A 107 -20.54 10.60 17.66
C ARG A 107 -19.84 11.82 18.25
N PHE A 108 -18.72 12.26 17.67
CA PHE A 108 -17.88 13.34 18.19
C PHE A 108 -17.65 14.40 17.12
N ASP A 109 -17.90 15.66 17.46
CA ASP A 109 -17.87 16.75 16.47
C ASP A 109 -16.49 17.39 16.29
N LYS A 110 -15.55 17.10 17.20
CA LYS A 110 -14.18 17.67 17.19
C LYS A 110 -13.17 16.66 17.74
N VAL A 111 -12.48 15.99 16.84
CA VAL A 111 -11.30 15.14 17.10
C VAL A 111 -10.15 15.64 16.24
#